data_AF-A0A7Y4VBP2-F1
#
_entry.id   AF-A0A7Y4VBP2-F1
#
_cell.length_a   1.000
_cell.length_b   1.000
_cell.length_c   1.000
_cell.angle_alpha   90.00
_cell.angle_beta   90.00
_cell.angle_gamma   90.00
#
_symmetry.space_group_name_H-M   'P 1'
#
loop_
_entity.id
_entity.type
_entity.pdbx_description
1 polymer ?
#
loop_
_entity_poly.entity_id
_entity_poly.type
_entity_poly.pdbx_seq_one_letter_code
_entity_poly.pdbx_strand_id
1 'polypeptide(L)'
;SIRFCVERLNDSLRRISGVSDGRFSNDAEKLGGRFAAELQFCTIEEVFDAGLHDYLDQVQLKLNNIGEALFNAYIFKAFDTGGEEHFVQQEEQQQQ
;
A
#
# COMPACT_ATOMS: atom_id res chain seq x y z
N SER A 1 10.52 16.98 -2.20
CA SER A 1 10.52 16.38 -3.54
C SER A 1 9.62 15.15 -3.53
N ILE A 2 8.77 14.96 -4.54
CA ILE A 2 7.84 13.82 -4.62
C ILE A 2 8.59 12.49 -4.62
N ARG A 3 9.66 12.37 -5.43
CA ARG A 3 10.52 11.18 -5.47
C ARG A 3 11.01 10.78 -4.08
N PHE A 4 11.58 11.73 -3.33
CA PHE A 4 12.05 11.48 -1.96
C PHE A 4 10.94 10.98 -1.03
N CYS A 5 9.74 11.58 -1.09
CA CYS A 5 8.62 11.16 -0.26
C CYS A 5 8.17 9.73 -0.60
N VAL A 6 8.10 9.39 -1.89
CA VAL A 6 7.68 8.06 -2.35
C VAL A 6 8.73 6.99 -2.02
N GLU A 7 10.02 7.31 -2.14
CA GLU A 7 11.11 6.44 -1.67
C GLU A 7 11.00 6.15 -0.16
N ARG A 8 10.77 7.19 0.66
CA ARG A 8 10.59 7.02 2.11
C ARG A 8 9.32 6.26 2.46
N LEU A 9 8.24 6.45 1.71
CA LEU A 9 7.00 5.67 1.86
C LEU A 9 7.26 4.19 1.57
N ASN A 10 7.91 3.88 0.45
CA ASN A 10 8.25 2.51 0.07
C ASN A 10 9.16 1.84 1.12
N ASP A 11 10.18 2.55 1.62
CA ASP A 11 11.04 2.05 2.71
C ASP A 11 10.24 1.76 3.99
N SER A 12 9.28 2.64 4.33
CA SER A 12 8.45 2.49 5.53
C SER A 12 7.50 1.31 5.39
N LEU A 13 6.83 1.15 4.26
CA LEU A 13 5.97 -0.01 3.96
C LEU A 13 6.74 -1.32 4.13
N ARG A 14 7.96 -1.39 3.59
CA ARG A 14 8.81 -2.57 3.72
C ARG A 14 9.27 -2.83 5.16
N ARG A 15 9.52 -1.79 5.94
CA ARG A 15 9.83 -1.92 7.38
C ARG A 15 8.65 -2.46 8.17
N ILE A 16 7.42 -2.10 7.79
CA ILE A 16 6.21 -2.57 8.46
C ILE A 16 5.97 -4.06 8.16
N SER A 17 6.11 -4.51 6.91
CA SER A 17 5.92 -5.93 6.57
C SER A 17 7.08 -6.84 6.90
N GLY A 18 8.30 -6.29 6.98
CA GLY A 18 9.52 -7.07 7.14
C GLY A 18 9.93 -7.87 5.90
N VAL A 19 9.34 -7.59 4.72
CA VAL A 19 9.68 -8.30 3.49
C VAL A 19 11.09 -7.94 3.01
N SER A 20 11.81 -8.94 2.47
CA SER A 20 13.14 -8.72 1.88
C SER A 20 13.07 -7.82 0.64
N ASP A 21 14.20 -7.17 0.31
CA ASP A 21 14.30 -6.38 -0.91
C ASP A 21 13.97 -7.19 -2.18
N GLY A 22 13.44 -6.53 -3.20
CA GLY A 22 12.99 -7.15 -4.45
C GLY A 22 11.69 -7.97 -4.36
N ARG A 23 11.04 -8.05 -3.19
CA ARG A 23 9.74 -8.72 -3.01
C ARG A 23 8.71 -7.75 -2.43
N PHE A 24 7.44 -8.09 -2.60
CA PHE A 24 6.30 -7.43 -1.96
C PHE A 24 5.42 -8.50 -1.30
N SER A 25 4.74 -8.14 -0.22
CA SER A 25 3.84 -8.99 0.55
C SER A 25 2.37 -8.54 0.46
N ASN A 26 2.14 -7.31 0.01
CA ASN A 26 0.83 -6.69 -0.14
C ASN A 26 0.82 -5.70 -1.32
N ASP A 27 -0.36 -5.22 -1.68
CA ASP A 27 -0.53 -4.31 -2.82
C ASP A 27 0.05 -2.92 -2.55
N ALA A 28 0.08 -2.45 -1.30
CA ALA A 28 0.66 -1.15 -0.97
C ALA A 28 2.16 -1.10 -1.31
N GLU A 29 2.91 -2.14 -0.95
CA GLU A 29 4.33 -2.30 -1.32
C GLU A 29 4.53 -2.43 -2.81
N LYS A 30 3.69 -3.22 -3.48
CA LYS A 30 3.78 -3.43 -4.92
C LYS A 30 3.58 -2.12 -5.69
N LEU A 31 2.56 -1.34 -5.32
CA LEU A 31 2.26 -0.05 -5.94
C LEU A 31 3.31 0.99 -5.57
N GLY A 32 3.69 1.07 -4.29
CA GLY A 32 4.72 2.00 -3.80
C GLY A 32 6.08 1.78 -4.44
N GLY A 33 6.54 0.53 -4.52
CA GLY A 33 7.80 0.16 -5.15
C GLY A 33 7.81 0.44 -6.65
N ARG A 34 6.70 0.15 -7.36
CA ARG A 34 6.56 0.48 -8.78
C ARG A 34 6.64 1.99 -9.00
N PHE A 35 5.95 2.77 -8.18
CA PHE A 35 5.94 4.22 -8.34
C PHE A 35 7.27 4.86 -7.96
N ALA A 36 7.96 4.37 -6.93
CA ALA A 36 9.33 4.77 -6.61
C ALA A 36 10.28 4.53 -7.79
N ALA A 37 10.23 3.34 -8.40
CA ALA A 37 11.05 3.02 -9.57
C ALA A 37 10.72 3.92 -10.77
N GLU A 38 9.44 4.14 -11.04
CA GLU A 38 8.99 5.06 -12.10
C GLU A 38 9.60 6.47 -11.90
N LEU A 39 9.48 7.04 -10.71
CA LEU A 39 10.04 8.37 -10.41
C LEU A 39 11.57 8.42 -10.44
N GLN A 40 12.24 7.28 -10.22
CA GLN A 40 13.69 7.17 -10.30
C GLN A 40 14.19 7.23 -11.75
N PHE A 41 13.43 6.64 -12.69
CA PHE A 41 13.79 6.59 -14.11
C PHE A 41 13.12 7.69 -14.94
N CYS A 42 12.15 8.40 -14.39
CA CYS A 42 11.46 9.50 -15.05
C CYS A 42 12.41 10.66 -15.36
N THR A 43 12.36 11.15 -16.60
CA THR A 43 13.10 12.33 -17.05
C THR A 43 12.22 13.59 -17.03
N ILE A 44 12.87 14.75 -17.05
CA ILE A 44 12.13 16.01 -17.10
C ILE A 44 11.40 16.18 -18.44
N GLU A 45 11.97 15.66 -19.53
CA GLU A 45 11.37 15.67 -20.86
C GLU A 45 10.06 14.87 -20.88
N GLU A 46 10.04 13.67 -20.27
CA GLU A 46 8.82 12.85 -20.17
C GLU A 46 7.70 13.56 -19.39
N VAL A 47 8.06 14.33 -18.35
CA VAL A 47 7.10 15.13 -17.57
C VAL A 47 6.51 16.26 -18.43
N PHE A 48 7.34 16.93 -19.24
CA PHE A 48 6.86 18.00 -20.12
C PHE A 48 6.04 17.46 -21.30
N ASP A 49 6.44 16.33 -21.88
CA ASP A 49 5.72 15.67 -22.97
C ASP A 49 4.32 15.18 -22.53
N ALA A 50 4.20 14.71 -21.29
CA ALA A 50 2.90 14.36 -20.70
C ALA A 50 2.03 15.59 -20.38
N GLY A 51 2.63 16.78 -20.25
CA GLY A 51 2.00 17.96 -19.69
C GLY A 51 2.04 17.96 -18.16
N LEU A 52 2.43 19.10 -17.56
CA LEU A 52 2.70 19.18 -16.13
C LEU A 52 1.47 18.87 -15.26
N HIS A 53 0.29 19.37 -15.64
CA HIS A 53 -0.93 19.16 -14.88
C HIS A 53 -1.36 17.70 -14.95
N ASP A 54 -1.39 17.13 -16.16
CA ASP A 54 -1.75 15.74 -16.37
C ASP A 54 -0.79 14.80 -15.65
N TYR A 55 0.51 15.08 -15.67
CA TYR A 55 1.51 14.35 -14.90
C TYR A 55 1.22 14.41 -13.40
N LEU A 56 0.92 15.59 -12.85
CA LEU A 56 0.59 15.75 -11.43
C LEU A 56 -0.69 15.02 -11.04
N ASP A 57 -1.70 15.01 -11.90
CA ASP A 57 -2.94 14.25 -11.68
C ASP A 57 -2.65 12.74 -11.65
N GLN A 58 -1.80 12.23 -12.55
CA GLN A 58 -1.36 10.83 -12.51
C GLN A 58 -0.59 10.49 -11.23
N VAL A 59 0.27 11.39 -10.77
CA VAL A 59 0.97 11.24 -9.48
C VAL A 59 -0.04 11.16 -8.32
N GLN A 60 -1.03 12.05 -8.27
CA GLN A 60 -2.06 12.03 -7.23
C GLN A 60 -2.87 10.74 -7.25
N LEU A 61 -3.29 10.28 -8.44
CA LEU A 61 -4.03 9.04 -8.58
C LEU A 61 -3.23 7.83 -8.08
N LYS A 62 -1.94 7.75 -8.40
CA LYS A 62 -1.05 6.68 -7.91
C LYS A 62 -0.92 6.72 -6.39
N LEU A 63 -0.76 7.90 -5.79
CA LEU A 63 -0.70 8.05 -4.34
C LEU A 63 -2.01 7.63 -3.66
N ASN A 64 -3.16 7.98 -4.23
CA ASN A 64 -4.46 7.57 -3.71
C ASN A 64 -4.61 6.05 -3.71
N ASN A 65 -4.22 5.38 -4.82
CA ASN A 65 -4.26 3.93 -4.91
C ASN A 65 -3.32 3.26 -3.90
N ILE A 66 -2.13 3.82 -3.67
CA ILE A 66 -1.21 3.33 -2.62
C ILE A 66 -1.84 3.52 -1.23
N GLY A 67 -2.48 4.66 -0.97
CA GLY A 67 -3.15 4.96 0.29
C GLY A 67 -4.30 4.00 0.59
N GLU A 68 -5.13 3.69 -0.41
CA GLU A 68 -6.21 2.70 -0.30
C GLU A 68 -5.65 1.30 -0.01
N ALA A 69 -4.63 0.87 -0.75
CA ALA A 69 -3.98 -0.42 -0.53
C ALA A 69 -3.33 -0.52 0.86
N LEU A 70 -2.71 0.57 1.35
CA LEU A 70 -2.14 0.66 2.69
C LEU A 70 -3.23 0.53 3.75
N PHE A 71 -4.33 1.25 3.58
CA PHE A 71 -5.47 1.18 4.49
C PHE A 71 -6.01 -0.25 4.58
N ASN A 72 -6.22 -0.91 3.44
CA ASN A 72 -6.70 -2.29 3.41
C ASN A 72 -5.72 -3.28 4.06
N ALA A 73 -4.41 -3.11 3.84
CA ALA A 73 -3.39 -4.02 4.35
C ALA A 73 -3.17 -3.91 5.87
N TYR A 74 -3.20 -2.69 6.42
CA TYR A 74 -2.72 -2.45 7.79
C TYR A 74 -3.75 -1.83 8.74
N ILE A 75 -4.80 -1.23 8.20
CA ILE A 75 -5.75 -0.44 8.99
C ILE A 75 -7.08 -1.21 9.05
N PHE A 76 -7.70 -1.50 7.90
CA PHE A 76 -9.03 -2.12 7.81
C PHE A 76 -9.18 -3.41 8.66
N LYS A 77 -8.23 -4.34 8.54
CA LYS A 77 -8.22 -5.59 9.34
C LYS A 77 -8.18 -5.36 10.85
N ALA A 78 -7.58 -4.27 11.33
CA ALA A 78 -7.53 -3.94 12.75
C ALA A 78 -8.87 -3.41 13.29
N PHE A 79 -9.79 -2.95 12.42
CA PHE A 79 -11.12 -2.49 12.79
C PHE A 79 -12.22 -3.56 12.60
N ASP A 80 -11.91 -4.66 11.93
CA ASP A 80 -12.82 -5.79 11.66
C ASP A 80 -12.80 -6.86 12.78
N THR A 81 -12.36 -6.51 13.99
CA THR A 81 -12.42 -7.35 15.21
C THR A 81 -13.86 -7.61 15.72
N GLY A 82 -14.84 -7.74 14.82
CA GLY A 82 -16.22 -8.09 15.12
C GLY A 82 -16.61 -9.53 14.75
N GLY A 83 -15.65 -10.40 14.45
CA GLY A 83 -15.88 -11.76 13.96
C GLY A 83 -15.45 -12.91 14.88
N GLU A 84 -15.05 -12.66 16.12
CA GLU A 84 -14.65 -13.71 17.09
C GLU A 84 -15.84 -14.29 17.90
N GLU A 85 -17.04 -14.40 17.32
CA GLU A 85 -18.21 -14.99 18.01
C GLU A 85 -18.50 -16.46 17.66
N HIS A 86 -17.58 -17.20 17.02
CA HIS A 86 -17.88 -18.55 16.53
C HIS A 86 -16.97 -19.66 17.10
N PHE A 87 -16.85 -19.74 18.43
CA PHE A 87 -16.30 -20.94 19.09
C PHE A 87 -17.01 -21.37 20.38
N VAL A 88 -17.96 -20.59 20.92
CA VAL A 88 -18.59 -20.91 22.22
C VAL A 88 -19.74 -21.93 22.12
N GLN A 89 -20.35 -22.10 20.93
CA GLN A 89 -21.56 -22.92 20.81
C GLN A 89 -21.31 -24.45 20.76
N GLN A 90 -20.05 -24.90 20.61
CA GLN A 90 -19.74 -26.33 20.50
C GLN A 90 -19.51 -27.02 21.86
N GLU A 91 -19.23 -26.26 22.93
CA GLU A 91 -19.03 -26.83 24.27
C GLU A 91 -20.35 -27.13 25.01
N GLU A 92 -21.43 -26.37 24.75
CA GLU A 92 -22.72 -26.59 25.42
C GLU A 92 -23.46 -27.86 24.96
N GLN A 93 -23.18 -28.36 23.75
CA GLN A 93 -23.78 -29.60 23.24
C GLN A 93 -23.10 -30.87 23.74
N GLN A 94 -21.92 -30.79 24.36
CA GLN A 94 -21.24 -31.96 24.93
C GLN A 94 -21.60 -32.22 26.40
N GLN A 95 -22.41 -31.37 27.03
CA GLN A 95 -22.83 -31.51 28.44
C GLN A 95 -24.31 -31.92 28.63
N GLN A 96 -25.03 -32.30 27.57
CA GLN A 96 -26.36 -32.91 27.66
C GLN A 96 -26.37 -34.38 27.23
#